data_AF-A0AA39IUN7-F1
#
_entry.id   AF-A0AA39IUN7-F1
#
_cell.length_a   1.000
_cell.length_b   1.000
_cell.length_c   1.000
_cell.angle_alpha   90.00
_cell.angle_beta   90.00
_cell.angle_gamma   90.00
#
_symmetry.space_group_name_H-M   'P 1'
#
loop_
_entity.id
_entity.type
_entity.pdbx_description
1 polymer ?
#
loop_
_entity_poly.entity_id
_entity_poly.type
_entity_poly.pdbx_seq_one_letter_code
_entity_poly.pdbx_strand_id
1 'polypeptide(L)'
;MRRDVLVNNRITISLLRSRRVWDLYSNRVVPWWVARQWPHPISHAWMDEHDRMDVLTPINGREWPVPIPKDANLDLIRIEMLNVGAEYAWLDVLCLRQVGGRREDLRTEEWKVDVPTIGCVYDQTVGRVVCYFSGLGRPLILKACDFESDRSWFRRAWTLQEIKGSGDPIIGGETGDDGVMEEAIRARIQKQLSLLQDLRGSVAEALSAMQKRVSTNPVDRIAGLTYLVVGLTNGIPAYYEAQTEEDAWMTLVTAMETWLRAELLLWYPEPGSGSKVWRPSWTQVMKEALPLHDGTQWLREVDRMEETDADYFQGLCIDSAHVRGLAEPSPKGRPRQGELIVEDRSGLQHMFKIIAEHQYPIPEDLYVLLGNDPFHSIEVGDIVGPQYCVVGKRHPPEQLFKKLSVFEIHDTEEARRLHDLDVSGMNLTCLA
;
A
#
# COMPACT_ATOMS: atom_id res chain seq x y z
N MET A 1 14.61 -18.85 -16.08
CA MET A 1 13.32 -18.32 -15.61
C MET A 1 13.21 -18.69 -14.14
N ARG A 2 12.84 -17.77 -13.24
CA ARG A 2 12.70 -18.05 -11.79
C ARG A 2 11.37 -18.77 -11.55
N ARG A 3 11.17 -19.96 -12.11
CA ARG A 3 9.89 -20.69 -11.98
C ARG A 3 9.69 -21.19 -10.55
N ASP A 4 10.78 -21.54 -9.88
CA ASP A 4 10.73 -22.18 -8.56
C ASP A 4 10.29 -21.23 -7.44
N VAL A 5 10.24 -19.92 -7.69
CA VAL A 5 9.78 -18.93 -6.70
C VAL A 5 8.31 -18.55 -6.87
N LEU A 6 7.66 -18.98 -7.96
CA LEU A 6 6.26 -18.65 -8.26
C LEU A 6 5.40 -19.91 -8.11
N VAL A 7 4.63 -19.98 -7.03
CA VAL A 7 3.75 -21.11 -6.71
C VAL A 7 2.33 -20.58 -6.57
N ASN A 8 1.37 -21.17 -7.28
CA ASN A 8 -0.06 -20.77 -7.24
C ASN A 8 -0.27 -19.25 -7.42
N ASN A 9 0.44 -18.65 -8.39
CA ASN A 9 0.43 -17.20 -8.66
C ASN A 9 0.93 -16.31 -7.51
N ARG A 10 1.67 -16.87 -6.55
CA ARG A 10 2.34 -16.13 -5.48
C ARG A 10 3.84 -16.38 -5.46
N ILE A 11 4.58 -15.34 -5.18
CA ILE A 11 6.03 -15.35 -5.04
C ILE A 11 6.33 -15.71 -3.59
N THR A 12 6.93 -16.88 -3.38
CA THR A 12 7.17 -17.44 -2.04
C THR A 12 8.31 -16.77 -1.28
N ILE A 13 9.12 -15.96 -1.96
CA ILE A 13 10.27 -15.25 -1.39
C ILE A 13 9.98 -13.75 -1.47
N SER A 14 9.66 -13.14 -0.33
CA SER A 14 9.35 -11.71 -0.22
C SER A 14 10.56 -10.80 -0.46
N LEU A 15 11.76 -11.24 -0.10
CA LEU A 15 13.03 -10.51 -0.32
C LEU A 15 13.73 -10.98 -1.60
N LEU A 16 12.96 -11.18 -2.67
CA LEU A 16 13.51 -11.65 -3.93
C LEU A 16 14.36 -10.57 -4.57
N ARG A 17 15.65 -10.86 -4.74
CA ARG A 17 16.62 -9.94 -5.35
C ARG A 17 16.27 -9.62 -6.79
N SER A 18 16.69 -8.46 -7.28
CA SER A 18 16.56 -8.14 -8.71
C SER A 18 17.19 -9.24 -9.57
N ARG A 19 16.68 -9.42 -10.80
CA ARG A 19 17.26 -10.40 -11.73
C ARG A 19 18.61 -9.95 -12.25
N ARG A 20 18.74 -8.64 -12.46
CA ARG A 20 19.85 -7.98 -13.11
C ARG A 20 20.20 -6.70 -12.37
N VAL A 21 21.45 -6.29 -12.49
CA VAL A 21 22.00 -5.03 -11.99
C VAL A 21 22.92 -4.44 -13.02
N TRP A 22 23.10 -3.12 -13.00
CA TRP A 22 24.03 -2.42 -13.85
C TRP A 22 25.38 -2.33 -13.15
N ASP A 23 26.37 -3.07 -13.65
CA ASP A 23 27.77 -2.90 -13.28
C ASP A 23 28.31 -1.63 -13.92
N LEU A 24 28.60 -0.64 -13.07
CA LEU A 24 29.07 0.67 -13.49
C LEU A 24 30.52 0.63 -13.96
N TYR A 25 31.37 -0.30 -13.51
CA TYR A 25 32.74 -0.38 -14.00
C TYR A 25 32.82 -0.97 -15.40
N SER A 26 32.13 -2.10 -15.64
CA SER A 26 32.11 -2.71 -16.98
C SER A 26 31.11 -2.04 -17.94
N ASN A 27 30.24 -1.16 -17.43
CA ASN A 27 29.12 -0.55 -18.13
C ASN A 27 28.21 -1.59 -18.80
N ARG A 28 27.83 -2.63 -18.03
CA ARG A 28 26.98 -3.73 -18.50
C ARG A 28 25.92 -4.09 -17.47
N VAL A 29 24.76 -4.50 -17.97
CA VAL A 29 23.78 -5.20 -17.16
C VAL A 29 24.22 -6.65 -16.99
N VAL A 30 24.42 -7.05 -15.74
CA VAL A 30 24.86 -8.39 -15.35
C VAL A 30 23.81 -9.05 -14.46
N PRO A 31 23.75 -10.40 -14.39
CA PRO A 31 22.92 -11.08 -13.42
C PRO A 31 23.30 -10.68 -11.99
N TRP A 32 22.29 -10.58 -11.11
CA TRP A 32 22.49 -10.20 -9.70
C TRP A 32 23.57 -11.00 -8.96
N TRP A 33 23.68 -12.30 -9.22
CA TRP A 33 24.65 -13.17 -8.54
C TRP A 33 26.12 -12.85 -8.85
N VAL A 34 26.38 -12.05 -9.90
CA VAL A 34 27.72 -11.52 -10.23
C VAL A 34 28.10 -10.43 -9.23
N ALA A 35 27.18 -9.50 -8.96
CA ALA A 35 27.46 -8.36 -8.10
C ALA A 35 27.71 -8.76 -6.64
N ARG A 36 26.90 -9.69 -6.11
CA ARG A 36 26.94 -10.15 -4.69
C ARG A 36 26.89 -9.02 -3.63
N GLN A 37 26.55 -7.80 -4.04
CA GLN A 37 26.37 -6.64 -3.19
C GLN A 37 25.13 -5.85 -3.63
N TRP A 38 24.51 -5.13 -2.69
CA TRP A 38 23.29 -4.37 -2.97
C TRP A 38 23.59 -3.25 -3.97
N PRO A 39 22.78 -3.08 -5.03
CA PRO A 39 23.01 -2.02 -5.98
C PRO A 39 22.46 -0.71 -5.42
N HIS A 40 23.01 0.42 -5.85
CA HIS A 40 22.37 1.71 -5.62
C HIS A 40 21.14 1.85 -6.53
N PRO A 41 19.92 1.95 -5.98
CA PRO A 41 18.73 2.12 -6.79
C PRO A 41 18.65 3.55 -7.33
N ILE A 42 18.21 3.66 -8.58
CA ILE A 42 17.92 4.94 -9.23
C ILE A 42 16.40 5.06 -9.38
N SER A 43 15.85 6.18 -8.93
CA SER A 43 14.47 6.57 -9.13
C SER A 43 14.42 7.85 -9.95
N HIS A 44 13.40 8.04 -10.79
CA HIS A 44 13.34 9.19 -11.67
C HIS A 44 11.91 9.61 -12.04
N ALA A 45 11.68 10.84 -12.47
CA ALA A 45 10.39 11.25 -13.00
C ALA A 45 10.13 10.68 -14.40
N TRP A 46 8.85 10.65 -14.80
CA TRP A 46 8.47 10.31 -16.17
C TRP A 46 8.61 11.50 -17.09
N MET A 47 8.92 11.21 -18.35
CA MET A 47 8.94 12.20 -19.44
C MET A 47 7.84 11.88 -20.44
N ASP A 48 7.46 12.87 -21.25
CA ASP A 48 6.54 12.65 -22.37
C ASP A 48 7.07 11.55 -23.30
N GLU A 49 6.20 10.81 -23.97
CA GLU A 49 6.62 9.98 -25.09
C GLU A 49 7.33 10.82 -26.18
N HIS A 50 6.85 12.04 -26.42
CA HIS A 50 7.46 12.97 -27.38
C HIS A 50 8.84 13.47 -26.94
N ASP A 51 9.16 13.45 -25.65
CA ASP A 51 10.44 13.89 -25.07
C ASP A 51 11.37 12.72 -24.76
N ARG A 52 10.92 11.48 -25.03
CA ARG A 52 11.69 10.25 -24.85
C ARG A 52 12.17 9.72 -26.19
N MET A 53 13.19 8.88 -26.10
CA MET A 53 13.65 8.05 -27.19
C MET A 53 14.03 6.67 -26.67
N ASP A 54 13.80 5.67 -27.52
CA ASP A 54 14.13 4.28 -27.25
C ASP A 54 15.52 3.96 -27.81
N VAL A 55 16.47 3.68 -26.91
CA VAL A 55 17.88 3.48 -27.29
C VAL A 55 18.28 2.02 -27.19
N LEU A 56 18.72 1.43 -28.30
CA LEU A 56 19.37 0.12 -28.32
C LEU A 56 20.83 0.24 -27.90
N THR A 57 21.09 0.04 -26.61
CA THR A 57 22.41 0.20 -26.01
C THR A 57 23.16 -1.13 -25.85
N PRO A 58 24.50 -1.15 -25.98
CA PRO A 58 25.31 -2.30 -25.56
C PRO A 58 25.18 -2.64 -24.07
N ILE A 59 24.78 -1.69 -23.22
CA ILE A 59 24.75 -1.86 -21.76
C ILE A 59 23.90 -3.08 -21.37
N ASN A 60 22.68 -3.21 -21.92
CA ASN A 60 21.81 -4.38 -21.72
C ASN A 60 21.97 -5.45 -22.83
N GLY A 61 23.10 -5.46 -23.54
CA GLY A 61 23.35 -6.39 -24.64
C GLY A 61 22.49 -6.15 -25.89
N ARG A 62 21.86 -4.98 -26.02
CA ARG A 62 20.88 -4.66 -27.09
C ARG A 62 19.69 -5.63 -27.09
N GLU A 63 19.35 -6.19 -25.93
CA GLU A 63 18.24 -7.14 -25.83
C GLU A 63 16.87 -6.45 -25.88
N TRP A 64 16.74 -5.24 -25.34
CA TRP A 64 15.54 -4.41 -25.40
C TRP A 64 15.88 -2.93 -25.55
N PRO A 65 14.99 -2.12 -26.14
CA PRO A 65 15.15 -0.67 -26.15
C PRO A 65 15.10 -0.09 -24.72
N VAL A 66 15.88 0.95 -24.47
CA VAL A 66 15.93 1.63 -23.18
C VAL A 66 15.27 3.01 -23.35
N PRO A 67 14.07 3.25 -22.80
CA PRO A 67 13.42 4.54 -22.89
C PRO A 67 14.13 5.54 -21.98
N ILE A 68 14.72 6.58 -22.57
CA ILE A 68 15.37 7.68 -21.85
C ILE A 68 14.93 9.03 -22.42
N PRO A 69 15.04 10.14 -21.66
CA PRO A 69 14.84 11.48 -22.20
C PRO A 69 15.79 11.75 -23.37
N LYS A 70 15.34 12.49 -24.39
CA LYS A 70 16.15 12.82 -25.58
C LYS A 70 17.42 13.62 -25.26
N ASP A 71 17.37 14.38 -24.17
CA ASP A 71 18.47 15.20 -23.65
C ASP A 71 19.31 14.47 -22.59
N ALA A 72 18.99 13.21 -22.25
CA ALA A 72 19.73 12.43 -21.26
C ALA A 72 20.85 11.59 -21.88
N ASN A 73 21.88 11.30 -21.09
CA ASN A 73 22.97 10.42 -21.48
C ASN A 73 23.28 9.42 -20.34
N LEU A 74 23.17 8.12 -20.66
CA LEU A 74 23.45 7.03 -19.71
C LEU A 74 24.89 7.07 -19.18
N ASP A 75 25.87 7.55 -19.96
CA ASP A 75 27.25 7.66 -19.50
C ASP A 75 27.41 8.78 -18.46
N LEU A 76 26.63 9.86 -18.54
CA LEU A 76 26.64 10.92 -17.52
C LEU A 76 26.00 10.43 -16.21
N ILE A 77 24.87 9.72 -16.31
CA ILE A 77 24.24 9.06 -15.15
C ILE A 77 25.23 8.10 -14.50
N ARG A 78 25.94 7.29 -15.30
CA ARG A 78 26.98 6.38 -14.82
C ARG A 78 28.08 7.11 -14.06
N ILE A 79 28.59 8.23 -14.59
CA ILE A 79 29.62 9.05 -13.92
C ILE A 79 29.10 9.58 -12.59
N GLU A 80 27.87 10.07 -12.55
CA GLU A 80 27.23 10.53 -11.32
C GLU A 80 27.12 9.42 -10.27
N MET A 81 26.69 8.23 -10.69
CA MET A 81 26.64 7.05 -9.82
C MET A 81 28.03 6.63 -9.31
N LEU A 82 29.06 6.67 -10.15
CA LEU A 82 30.44 6.39 -9.75
C LEU A 82 30.96 7.42 -8.74
N ASN A 83 30.60 8.70 -8.90
CA ASN A 83 30.99 9.78 -7.99
C ASN A 83 30.36 9.64 -6.59
N VAL A 84 29.17 9.04 -6.48
CA VAL A 84 28.56 8.70 -5.17
C VAL A 84 29.12 7.41 -4.57
N GLY A 85 30.13 6.80 -5.21
CA GLY A 85 30.82 5.60 -4.75
C GLY A 85 30.13 4.28 -5.13
N ALA A 86 29.14 4.30 -6.03
CA ALA A 86 28.45 3.10 -6.45
C ALA A 86 29.32 2.27 -7.42
N GLU A 87 29.40 0.96 -7.18
CA GLU A 87 29.94 -0.01 -8.15
C GLU A 87 28.82 -0.67 -8.98
N TYR A 88 27.70 -1.00 -8.33
CA TYR A 88 26.49 -1.47 -9.02
C TYR A 88 25.33 -0.50 -8.79
N ALA A 89 24.54 -0.29 -9.84
CA ALA A 89 23.29 0.43 -9.79
C ALA A 89 22.12 -0.45 -10.22
N TRP A 90 20.91 -0.07 -9.84
CA TRP A 90 19.69 -0.64 -10.39
C TRP A 90 18.86 0.49 -10.99
N LEU A 91 18.61 0.37 -12.29
CA LEU A 91 17.78 1.28 -13.06
C LEU A 91 16.75 0.42 -13.78
N ASP A 92 15.47 0.65 -13.52
CA ASP A 92 14.33 -0.10 -14.05
C ASP A 92 14.41 -0.28 -15.59
N VAL A 93 14.63 0.81 -16.33
CA VAL A 93 14.70 0.79 -17.80
C VAL A 93 15.87 -0.03 -18.35
N LEU A 94 16.93 -0.25 -17.55
CA LEU A 94 18.07 -1.11 -17.91
C LEU A 94 17.95 -2.52 -17.37
N CYS A 95 17.44 -2.71 -16.16
CA CYS A 95 17.50 -3.97 -15.42
C CYS A 95 16.25 -4.83 -15.63
N LEU A 96 15.12 -4.22 -15.98
CA LEU A 96 13.90 -4.90 -16.40
C LEU A 96 13.81 -4.93 -17.92
N ARG A 97 13.32 -6.05 -18.46
CA ARG A 97 13.06 -6.16 -19.89
C ARG A 97 11.92 -5.21 -20.28
N GLN A 98 12.17 -4.36 -21.27
CA GLN A 98 11.21 -3.37 -21.76
C GLN A 98 10.48 -3.87 -23.01
N VAL A 99 9.36 -3.22 -23.33
CA VAL A 99 8.53 -3.50 -24.51
C VAL A 99 9.34 -3.28 -25.80
N GLY A 100 9.09 -4.09 -26.83
CA GLY A 100 9.70 -3.92 -28.15
C GLY A 100 11.10 -4.51 -28.27
N GLY A 101 11.53 -5.29 -27.28
CA GLY A 101 12.80 -6.00 -27.28
C GLY A 101 12.75 -7.35 -27.99
N ARG A 102 13.92 -7.97 -28.09
CA ARG A 102 14.02 -9.40 -28.44
C ARG A 102 13.43 -10.21 -27.29
N ARG A 103 12.74 -11.30 -27.64
CA ARG A 103 12.12 -12.23 -26.69
C ARG A 103 11.07 -11.56 -25.81
N GLU A 104 10.13 -10.86 -26.43
CA GLU A 104 8.97 -10.27 -25.77
C GLU A 104 8.17 -11.31 -24.96
N ASP A 105 8.17 -12.58 -25.42
CA ASP A 105 7.63 -13.73 -24.69
C ASP A 105 8.20 -13.87 -23.26
N LEU A 106 9.48 -13.54 -23.08
CA LEU A 106 10.12 -13.56 -21.78
C LEU A 106 9.77 -12.35 -20.93
N ARG A 107 9.37 -11.22 -21.51
CA ARG A 107 9.04 -10.01 -20.75
C ARG A 107 7.85 -10.29 -19.85
N THR A 108 6.76 -10.80 -20.42
CA THR A 108 5.55 -11.13 -19.65
C THR A 108 5.85 -12.13 -18.53
N GLU A 109 6.66 -13.16 -18.79
CA GLU A 109 7.04 -14.14 -17.76
C GLU A 109 7.99 -13.59 -16.70
N GLU A 110 8.92 -12.71 -17.08
CA GLU A 110 9.81 -12.01 -16.12
C GLU A 110 9.01 -11.04 -15.25
N TRP A 111 8.09 -10.27 -15.85
CA TRP A 111 7.30 -9.25 -15.16
C TRP A 111 6.38 -9.82 -14.10
N LYS A 112 5.83 -11.04 -14.28
CA LYS A 112 5.06 -11.73 -13.23
C LYS A 112 5.77 -11.76 -11.88
N VAL A 113 7.10 -11.83 -11.89
CA VAL A 113 7.93 -11.95 -10.69
C VAL A 113 8.69 -10.67 -10.40
N ASP A 114 9.31 -10.08 -11.42
CA ASP A 114 10.27 -8.99 -11.23
C ASP A 114 9.56 -7.67 -10.89
N VAL A 115 8.39 -7.36 -11.48
CA VAL A 115 7.62 -6.14 -11.24
C VAL A 115 7.11 -6.03 -9.79
N PRO A 116 6.40 -7.03 -9.24
CA PRO A 116 5.89 -6.93 -7.87
C PRO A 116 7.01 -7.07 -6.83
N THR A 117 8.24 -7.42 -7.23
CA THR A 117 9.41 -7.51 -6.33
C THR A 117 10.35 -6.31 -6.39
N ILE A 118 10.09 -5.30 -7.23
CA ILE A 118 10.95 -4.11 -7.41
C ILE A 118 11.27 -3.41 -6.08
N GLY A 119 10.27 -3.24 -5.21
CA GLY A 119 10.44 -2.53 -3.95
C GLY A 119 11.54 -3.10 -3.03
N CYS A 120 11.98 -4.35 -3.20
CA CYS A 120 13.12 -4.90 -2.46
C CYS A 120 14.42 -4.15 -2.79
N VAL A 121 14.60 -3.71 -4.03
CA VAL A 121 15.83 -3.00 -4.45
C VAL A 121 15.95 -1.64 -3.76
N TYR A 122 14.83 -1.01 -3.44
CA TYR A 122 14.73 0.32 -2.84
C TYR A 122 14.77 0.33 -1.30
N ASP A 123 15.19 -0.76 -0.68
CA ASP A 123 15.38 -0.80 0.78
C ASP A 123 16.59 0.06 1.19
N GLN A 124 16.33 1.24 1.78
CA GLN A 124 17.38 2.20 2.13
C GLN A 124 18.18 1.83 3.37
N THR A 125 17.81 0.75 4.07
CA THR A 125 18.68 0.17 5.10
C THR A 125 20.01 -0.33 4.52
N VAL A 126 20.07 -0.54 3.20
CA VAL A 126 21.24 -1.08 2.51
C VAL A 126 21.90 -0.10 1.55
N GLY A 127 21.19 0.89 1.02
CA GLY A 127 21.77 1.91 0.14
C GLY A 127 20.85 3.10 -0.13
N ARG A 128 21.43 4.29 -0.23
CA ARG A 128 20.67 5.51 -0.56
C ARG A 128 20.19 5.47 -2.01
N VAL A 129 18.94 5.84 -2.21
CA VAL A 129 18.30 5.97 -3.53
C VAL A 129 18.77 7.26 -4.18
N VAL A 130 19.13 7.22 -5.45
CA VAL A 130 19.41 8.42 -6.26
C VAL A 130 18.14 8.83 -7.00
N CYS A 131 17.61 10.01 -6.72
CA CYS A 131 16.32 10.49 -7.22
C CYS A 131 16.48 11.63 -8.23
N TYR A 132 16.13 11.40 -9.49
CA TYR A 132 16.05 12.42 -10.53
C TYR A 132 14.63 12.99 -10.65
N PHE A 133 14.33 14.04 -9.90
CA PHE A 133 12.96 14.60 -9.84
C PHE A 133 12.53 15.32 -11.14
N SER A 134 13.46 15.79 -11.97
CA SER A 134 13.18 16.48 -13.24
C SER A 134 13.19 15.56 -14.46
N GLY A 135 13.39 14.26 -14.26
CA GLY A 135 13.53 13.24 -15.31
C GLY A 135 14.93 12.62 -15.31
N LEU A 136 15.01 11.36 -15.71
CA LEU A 136 16.23 10.53 -15.63
C LEU A 136 17.45 11.22 -16.26
N GLY A 137 18.50 11.47 -15.48
CA GLY A 137 19.75 12.08 -15.96
C GLY A 137 19.65 13.55 -16.36
N ARG A 138 18.53 14.22 -16.07
CA ARG A 138 18.36 15.66 -16.33
C ARG A 138 18.82 16.47 -15.11
N PRO A 139 19.32 17.71 -15.33
CA PRO A 139 19.59 18.63 -14.24
C PRO A 139 18.33 18.86 -13.38
N LEU A 140 18.52 19.07 -12.09
CA LEU A 140 17.45 19.35 -11.13
C LEU A 140 16.89 20.76 -11.36
N ILE A 141 15.99 20.87 -12.33
CA ILE A 141 15.25 22.08 -12.66
C ILE A 141 13.78 21.76 -12.41
N LEU A 142 13.27 22.18 -11.25
CA LEU A 142 11.87 22.06 -10.89
C LEU A 142 11.29 23.45 -10.65
N LYS A 143 10.02 23.61 -11.02
CA LYS A 143 9.19 24.78 -10.71
C LYS A 143 8.06 24.35 -9.79
N ALA A 144 7.47 25.32 -9.08
CA ALA A 144 6.34 25.05 -8.19
C ALA A 144 5.16 24.34 -8.88
N CYS A 145 4.92 24.62 -10.17
CA CYS A 145 3.86 23.98 -10.96
C CYS A 145 4.18 22.53 -11.36
N ASP A 146 5.46 22.13 -11.39
CA ASP A 146 5.86 20.78 -11.81
C ASP A 146 5.44 19.72 -10.79
N PHE A 147 5.25 20.10 -9.52
CA PHE A 147 4.80 19.20 -8.46
C PHE A 147 3.37 18.67 -8.67
N GLU A 148 2.51 19.47 -9.29
CA GLU A 148 1.10 19.10 -9.56
C GLU A 148 0.94 18.35 -10.88
N SER A 149 1.98 18.33 -11.72
CA SER A 149 1.97 17.61 -12.99
C SER A 149 1.87 16.10 -12.74
N ASP A 150 1.07 15.40 -13.54
CA ASP A 150 1.00 13.92 -13.53
C ASP A 150 2.35 13.24 -13.80
N ARG A 151 3.33 13.99 -14.31
CA ARG A 151 4.71 13.53 -14.58
C ARG A 151 5.64 13.72 -13.40
N SER A 152 5.23 14.50 -12.41
CA SER A 152 5.97 14.70 -11.18
C SER A 152 6.37 13.36 -10.60
N TRP A 153 7.60 13.27 -10.13
CA TRP A 153 8.08 12.12 -9.39
C TRP A 153 7.14 11.77 -8.21
N PHE A 154 6.59 12.78 -7.54
CA PHE A 154 5.64 12.65 -6.42
C PHE A 154 4.21 12.27 -6.84
N ARG A 155 3.94 12.17 -8.14
CA ARG A 155 2.64 11.75 -8.69
C ARG A 155 2.70 10.35 -9.31
N ARG A 156 3.87 9.72 -9.43
CA ARG A 156 3.98 8.35 -9.95
C ARG A 156 3.50 7.32 -8.93
N ALA A 157 2.79 6.29 -9.38
CA ALA A 157 2.36 5.18 -8.53
C ALA A 157 3.55 4.37 -8.00
N TRP A 158 4.51 4.06 -8.88
CA TRP A 158 5.69 3.26 -8.55
C TRP A 158 6.57 3.89 -7.46
N THR A 159 6.68 5.22 -7.42
CA THR A 159 7.58 5.92 -6.48
C THR A 159 7.14 5.78 -5.01
N LEU A 160 5.89 5.37 -4.76
CA LEU A 160 5.37 5.15 -3.41
C LEU A 160 6.13 4.06 -2.64
N GLN A 161 6.66 3.06 -3.34
CA GLN A 161 7.48 1.99 -2.75
C GLN A 161 8.98 2.21 -2.87
N GLU A 162 9.42 3.33 -3.45
CA GLU A 162 10.83 3.59 -3.79
C GLU A 162 11.58 4.42 -2.75
N ILE A 163 10.85 5.00 -1.78
CA ILE A 163 11.43 5.68 -0.62
C ILE A 163 11.02 4.90 0.63
N LYS A 164 11.99 4.24 1.28
CA LYS A 164 11.75 3.36 2.43
C LYS A 164 12.77 3.65 3.53
N GLY A 165 12.31 3.94 4.73
CA GLY A 165 13.17 4.12 5.90
C GLY A 165 13.68 5.56 6.09
N SER A 166 14.56 5.75 7.07
CA SER A 166 15.00 7.06 7.56
C SER A 166 16.17 7.68 6.77
N GLY A 167 16.57 7.08 5.65
CA GLY A 167 17.68 7.57 4.84
C GLY A 167 17.23 8.71 3.92
N ASP A 168 17.93 9.84 3.96
CA ASP A 168 17.72 10.87 2.93
C ASP A 168 18.18 10.35 1.57
N PRO A 169 17.33 10.40 0.52
CA PRO A 169 17.76 10.05 -0.83
C PRO A 169 18.80 11.06 -1.32
N ILE A 170 19.67 10.60 -2.21
CA ILE A 170 20.60 11.46 -2.95
C ILE A 170 19.81 12.13 -4.07
N ILE A 171 19.92 13.45 -4.20
CA ILE A 171 19.26 14.19 -5.27
C ILE A 171 20.13 14.10 -6.52
N GLY A 172 19.60 13.47 -7.57
CA GLY A 172 20.28 13.35 -8.86
C GLY A 172 20.13 14.61 -9.71
N GLY A 173 21.15 14.94 -10.50
CA GLY A 173 21.18 16.09 -11.39
C GLY A 173 21.40 17.43 -10.70
N GLU A 174 21.84 17.44 -9.43
CA GLU A 174 22.18 18.67 -8.72
C GLU A 174 23.49 19.28 -9.27
N THR A 175 23.38 20.41 -9.97
CA THR A 175 24.51 21.17 -10.49
C THR A 175 24.84 22.32 -9.55
N GLY A 176 26.04 22.33 -8.99
CA GLY A 176 26.40 23.15 -7.83
C GLY A 176 26.45 24.69 -8.01
N ASP A 177 26.11 25.29 -9.16
CA ASP A 177 26.38 26.73 -9.35
C ASP A 177 25.46 27.54 -10.31
N ASP A 178 24.29 27.06 -10.74
CA ASP A 178 23.59 27.68 -11.89
C ASP A 178 22.14 28.14 -11.59
N GLY A 179 21.69 27.94 -10.36
CA GLY A 179 20.42 28.43 -9.89
C GLY A 179 20.30 28.04 -8.45
N VAL A 180 20.21 29.02 -7.55
CA VAL A 180 19.68 28.77 -6.21
C VAL A 180 18.32 28.12 -6.45
N MET A 181 18.26 26.79 -6.37
CA MET A 181 16.99 26.08 -6.27
C MET A 181 16.30 26.76 -5.11
N GLU A 182 15.23 27.49 -5.41
CA GLU A 182 14.56 28.33 -4.44
C GLU A 182 14.38 27.51 -3.16
N GLU A 183 14.79 28.03 -2.01
CA GLU A 183 14.79 27.27 -0.75
C GLU A 183 13.40 26.68 -0.47
N ALA A 184 12.34 27.36 -0.96
CA ALA A 184 10.97 26.89 -0.95
C ALA A 184 10.76 25.56 -1.70
N ILE A 185 11.38 25.38 -2.87
CA ILE A 185 11.30 24.14 -3.68
C ILE A 185 12.04 23.01 -2.97
N ARG A 186 13.23 23.27 -2.43
CA ARG A 186 13.98 22.27 -1.64
C ARG A 186 13.20 21.84 -0.40
N ALA A 187 12.66 22.80 0.35
CA ALA A 187 11.81 22.53 1.51
C ALA A 187 10.56 21.74 1.14
N ARG A 188 9.97 22.01 -0.03
CA ARG A 188 8.83 21.26 -0.55
C ARG A 188 9.18 19.81 -0.89
N ILE A 189 10.33 19.56 -1.54
CA ILE A 189 10.85 18.21 -1.80
C ILE A 189 11.02 17.45 -0.49
N GLN A 190 11.72 18.04 0.49
CA GLN A 190 11.97 17.41 1.80
C GLN A 190 10.66 17.08 2.53
N LYS A 191 9.71 18.02 2.56
CA LYS A 191 8.40 17.80 3.15
C LYS A 191 7.62 16.66 2.48
N GLN A 192 7.69 16.55 1.15
CA GLN A 192 7.00 15.46 0.45
C GLN A 192 7.72 14.12 0.62
N LEU A 193 9.04 14.11 0.73
CA LEU A 193 9.80 12.90 1.04
C LEU A 193 9.53 12.39 2.45
N SER A 194 9.44 13.28 3.45
CA SER A 194 9.12 12.87 4.83
C SER A 194 7.75 12.22 4.92
N LEU A 195 6.74 12.75 4.19
CA LEU A 195 5.40 12.17 4.11
C LEU A 195 5.37 10.77 3.45
N LEU A 196 6.42 10.35 2.75
CA LEU A 196 6.53 9.03 2.14
C LEU A 196 7.18 8.01 3.08
N GLN A 197 8.00 8.44 4.03
CA GLN A 197 8.75 7.56 4.93
C GLN A 197 7.84 6.85 5.94
N ASP A 198 6.67 7.42 6.25
CA ASP A 198 5.76 6.96 7.30
C ASP A 198 4.62 6.05 6.78
N LEU A 199 4.53 5.77 5.48
CA LEU A 199 3.39 5.05 4.89
C LEU A 199 3.34 3.55 5.19
N ARG A 200 4.36 2.99 5.85
CA ARG A 200 4.36 1.57 6.19
C ARG A 200 3.50 1.34 7.42
N GLY A 201 2.58 0.40 7.27
CA GLY A 201 1.81 -0.12 8.39
C GLY A 201 0.50 0.61 8.67
N SER A 202 -0.01 1.38 7.70
CA SER A 202 -1.43 1.69 7.56
C SER A 202 -1.87 1.48 6.11
N VAL A 203 -2.88 0.63 5.89
CA VAL A 203 -3.47 0.47 4.56
C VAL A 203 -4.20 1.74 4.14
N ALA A 204 -4.87 2.43 5.07
CA ALA A 204 -5.61 3.65 4.76
C ALA A 204 -4.69 4.77 4.24
N GLU A 205 -3.55 5.00 4.90
CA GLU A 205 -2.56 5.99 4.46
C GLU A 205 -1.93 5.63 3.11
N ALA A 206 -1.53 4.38 2.94
CA ALA A 206 -0.98 3.89 1.68
C ALA A 206 -1.99 4.06 0.52
N LEU A 207 -3.26 3.72 0.74
CA LEU A 207 -4.33 3.90 -0.22
C LEU A 207 -4.62 5.38 -0.52
N SER A 208 -4.70 6.23 0.51
CA SER A 208 -4.88 7.69 0.35
C SER A 208 -3.73 8.33 -0.41
N ALA A 209 -2.51 7.86 -0.18
CA ALA A 209 -1.35 8.29 -0.93
C ALA A 209 -1.41 7.82 -2.40
N MET A 210 -1.89 6.59 -2.65
CA MET A 210 -2.06 6.00 -3.99
C MET A 210 -3.19 6.64 -4.80
N GLN A 211 -4.28 7.08 -4.17
CA GLN A 211 -5.37 7.86 -4.82
C GLN A 211 -4.84 9.08 -5.57
N LYS A 212 -3.77 9.69 -5.04
CA LYS A 212 -3.13 10.90 -5.58
C LYS A 212 -2.08 10.57 -6.65
N ARG A 213 -1.93 9.30 -7.05
CA ARG A 213 -0.90 8.86 -8.01
C ARG A 213 -1.47 8.54 -9.38
N VAL A 214 -0.59 8.53 -10.36
CA VAL A 214 -0.83 8.28 -11.76
C VAL A 214 0.04 7.10 -12.20
N SER A 215 -0.52 6.26 -13.06
CA SER A 215 0.18 5.14 -13.68
C SER A 215 -0.17 5.05 -15.16
N THR A 216 0.70 4.39 -15.93
CA THR A 216 0.45 4.11 -17.36
C THR A 216 -0.49 2.93 -17.50
N ASN A 217 -0.21 1.83 -16.79
CA ASN A 217 -1.15 0.73 -16.63
C ASN A 217 -1.93 0.92 -15.32
N PRO A 218 -3.27 0.86 -15.32
CA PRO A 218 -4.06 0.96 -14.09
C PRO A 218 -3.63 -0.05 -13.00
N VAL A 219 -3.26 -1.28 -13.37
CA VAL A 219 -2.81 -2.34 -12.45
C VAL A 219 -1.55 -1.97 -11.67
N ASP A 220 -0.72 -1.07 -12.21
CA ASP A 220 0.50 -0.61 -11.55
C ASP A 220 0.24 0.09 -10.21
N ARG A 221 -0.94 0.72 -10.05
CA ARG A 221 -1.33 1.31 -8.76
C ARG A 221 -1.48 0.23 -7.68
N ILE A 222 -2.05 -0.91 -8.03
CA ILE A 222 -2.16 -2.05 -7.11
C ILE A 222 -0.77 -2.65 -6.87
N ALA A 223 0.00 -2.88 -7.93
CA ALA A 223 1.34 -3.45 -7.81
C ALA A 223 2.29 -2.58 -6.97
N GLY A 224 2.17 -1.25 -7.07
CA GLY A 224 2.92 -0.27 -6.27
C GLY A 224 2.62 -0.29 -4.77
N LEU A 225 1.48 -0.85 -4.35
CA LEU A 225 1.10 -1.00 -2.94
C LEU A 225 1.71 -2.25 -2.29
N THR A 226 2.08 -3.25 -3.09
CA THR A 226 2.50 -4.59 -2.64
C THR A 226 3.47 -4.54 -1.46
N TYR A 227 4.60 -3.83 -1.57
CA TYR A 227 5.60 -3.79 -0.51
C TYR A 227 5.23 -2.96 0.72
N LEU A 228 4.17 -2.16 0.65
CA LEU A 228 3.66 -1.36 1.76
C LEU A 228 2.71 -2.18 2.63
N VAL A 229 2.03 -3.17 2.05
CA VAL A 229 0.90 -3.88 2.69
C VAL A 229 1.09 -5.40 2.80
N VAL A 230 2.03 -5.98 2.04
CA VAL A 230 2.37 -7.41 2.11
C VAL A 230 3.56 -7.60 3.03
N GLY A 231 3.38 -8.44 4.04
CA GLY A 231 4.42 -8.81 4.98
C GLY A 231 5.47 -9.75 4.41
N LEU A 232 6.56 -9.94 5.16
CA LEU A 232 7.65 -10.82 4.75
C LEU A 232 7.23 -12.29 4.65
N THR A 233 6.16 -12.68 5.34
CA THR A 233 5.67 -14.06 5.47
C THR A 233 4.61 -14.43 4.44
N ASN A 234 3.92 -13.45 3.88
CA ASN A 234 2.81 -13.68 2.97
C ASN A 234 3.34 -13.57 1.53
N GLY A 235 3.18 -14.62 0.74
CA GLY A 235 3.72 -14.64 -0.62
C GLY A 235 3.20 -13.47 -1.46
N ILE A 236 4.08 -12.81 -2.21
CA ILE A 236 3.75 -11.63 -3.01
C ILE A 236 2.91 -12.03 -4.24
N PRO A 237 1.77 -11.38 -4.53
CA PRO A 237 1.02 -11.64 -5.76
C PRO A 237 1.87 -11.47 -7.03
N ALA A 238 1.71 -12.40 -7.98
CA ALA A 238 2.28 -12.22 -9.30
C ALA A 238 1.58 -11.10 -10.08
N TYR A 239 2.35 -10.39 -10.89
CA TYR A 239 1.84 -9.30 -11.72
C TYR A 239 1.35 -9.80 -13.08
N TYR A 240 0.16 -9.37 -13.48
CA TYR A 240 -0.43 -9.69 -14.77
C TYR A 240 -0.94 -8.41 -15.43
N GLU A 241 -0.24 -7.97 -16.49
CA GLU A 241 -0.49 -6.68 -17.17
C GLU A 241 -1.93 -6.55 -17.71
N ALA A 242 -2.55 -7.67 -18.10
CA ALA A 242 -3.91 -7.74 -18.65
C ALA A 242 -4.99 -8.05 -17.60
N GLN A 243 -4.63 -8.17 -16.32
CA GLN A 243 -5.59 -8.41 -15.25
C GLN A 243 -6.46 -7.17 -15.02
N THR A 244 -7.70 -7.37 -14.58
CA THR A 244 -8.54 -6.24 -14.17
C THR A 244 -8.03 -5.65 -12.85
N GLU A 245 -8.27 -4.36 -12.63
CA GLU A 245 -7.86 -3.72 -11.36
C GLU A 245 -8.53 -4.38 -10.14
N GLU A 246 -9.79 -4.81 -10.26
CA GLU A 246 -10.51 -5.47 -9.16
C GLU A 246 -9.95 -6.86 -8.85
N ASP A 247 -9.58 -7.65 -9.86
CA ASP A 247 -8.96 -8.96 -9.63
C ASP A 247 -7.55 -8.81 -9.02
N ALA A 248 -6.78 -7.81 -9.47
CA ALA A 248 -5.48 -7.49 -8.91
C ALA A 248 -5.61 -7.06 -7.45
N TRP A 249 -6.58 -6.17 -7.15
CA TRP A 249 -6.89 -5.72 -5.79
C TRP A 249 -7.32 -6.88 -4.89
N MET A 250 -8.20 -7.76 -5.36
CA MET A 250 -8.59 -8.97 -4.63
C MET A 250 -7.38 -9.84 -4.28
N THR A 251 -6.48 -10.04 -5.25
CA THR A 251 -5.25 -10.82 -5.06
C THR A 251 -4.32 -10.16 -4.04
N LEU A 252 -4.20 -8.83 -4.07
CA LEU A 252 -3.40 -8.07 -3.11
C LEU A 252 -3.97 -8.15 -1.70
N VAL A 253 -5.27 -7.89 -1.51
CA VAL A 253 -5.91 -7.99 -0.19
C VAL A 253 -5.76 -9.39 0.38
N THR A 254 -5.85 -10.42 -0.47
CA THR A 254 -5.65 -11.82 -0.06
C THR A 254 -4.24 -12.08 0.49
N ALA A 255 -3.22 -11.42 -0.06
CA ALA A 255 -1.82 -11.55 0.37
C ALA A 255 -1.42 -10.58 1.48
N MET A 256 -2.28 -9.61 1.80
CA MET A 256 -2.04 -8.57 2.80
C MET A 256 -1.90 -9.18 4.21
N GLU A 257 -1.14 -8.52 5.09
CA GLU A 257 -1.05 -8.93 6.50
C GLU A 257 -2.46 -8.99 7.14
N THR A 258 -2.68 -9.91 8.07
CA THR A 258 -4.00 -10.20 8.66
C THR A 258 -4.60 -8.99 9.37
N TRP A 259 -3.78 -8.20 10.06
CA TRP A 259 -4.21 -6.98 10.75
C TRP A 259 -4.49 -5.80 9.78
N LEU A 260 -3.75 -5.70 8.66
CA LEU A 260 -4.04 -4.72 7.61
C LEU A 260 -5.36 -5.07 6.87
N ARG A 261 -5.69 -6.35 6.75
CA ARG A 261 -7.03 -6.77 6.30
C ARG A 261 -8.11 -6.35 7.29
N ALA A 262 -7.86 -6.47 8.60
CA ALA A 262 -8.80 -5.99 9.61
C ALA A 262 -8.98 -4.47 9.57
N GLU A 263 -7.95 -3.71 9.18
CA GLU A 263 -8.05 -2.26 8.95
C GLU A 263 -9.12 -1.95 7.89
N LEU A 264 -9.14 -2.69 6.77
CA LEU A 264 -10.18 -2.56 5.73
C LEU A 264 -11.58 -2.92 6.26
N LEU A 265 -11.68 -3.91 7.15
CA LEU A 265 -12.94 -4.32 7.76
C LEU A 265 -13.47 -3.28 8.74
N LEU A 266 -12.62 -2.79 9.63
CA LEU A 266 -12.99 -1.98 10.79
C LEU A 266 -13.11 -0.49 10.48
N TRP A 267 -12.41 0.02 9.47
CA TRP A 267 -12.36 1.47 9.22
C TRP A 267 -13.13 1.92 7.99
N TYR A 268 -13.19 1.10 6.93
CA TYR A 268 -13.92 1.53 5.74
C TYR A 268 -15.44 1.53 6.02
N PRO A 269 -16.17 2.63 5.82
CA PRO A 269 -17.51 2.79 6.38
C PRO A 269 -18.62 2.08 5.60
N GLU A 270 -18.46 1.92 4.30
CA GLU A 270 -19.49 1.35 3.44
C GLU A 270 -19.29 -0.17 3.28
N PRO A 271 -20.35 -0.93 2.92
CA PRO A 271 -20.16 -2.28 2.47
C PRO A 271 -19.41 -2.30 1.13
N GLY A 272 -18.63 -3.35 0.92
CA GLY A 272 -17.98 -3.63 -0.34
C GLY A 272 -18.98 -3.81 -1.48
N SER A 273 -18.68 -3.21 -2.62
CA SER A 273 -19.42 -3.37 -3.88
C SER A 273 -18.94 -4.56 -4.72
N GLY A 274 -17.89 -5.26 -4.27
CA GLY A 274 -17.31 -6.42 -4.94
C GLY A 274 -17.91 -7.76 -4.48
N SER A 275 -17.18 -8.85 -4.74
CA SER A 275 -17.59 -10.21 -4.36
C SER A 275 -17.55 -10.48 -2.84
N LYS A 276 -16.71 -9.74 -2.12
CA LYS A 276 -16.59 -9.77 -0.65
C LYS A 276 -17.12 -8.44 -0.12
N VAL A 277 -18.22 -8.46 0.65
CA VAL A 277 -18.90 -7.24 1.10
C VAL A 277 -18.27 -6.65 2.36
N TRP A 278 -17.40 -7.40 3.03
CA TRP A 278 -16.75 -6.95 4.26
C TRP A 278 -15.64 -5.91 4.03
N ARG A 279 -15.11 -5.79 2.80
CA ARG A 279 -14.02 -4.89 2.41
C ARG A 279 -14.38 -4.05 1.18
N PRO A 280 -13.76 -2.87 0.98
CA PRO A 280 -14.02 -2.06 -0.21
C PRO A 280 -13.53 -2.74 -1.50
N SER A 281 -14.21 -2.44 -2.61
CA SER A 281 -13.70 -2.68 -3.96
C SER A 281 -12.58 -1.69 -4.31
N TRP A 282 -11.78 -1.98 -5.34
CA TRP A 282 -10.76 -1.03 -5.82
C TRP A 282 -11.40 0.27 -6.30
N THR A 283 -12.56 0.15 -6.96
CA THR A 283 -13.34 1.29 -7.45
C THR A 283 -13.76 2.21 -6.31
N GLN A 284 -14.21 1.65 -5.18
CA GLN A 284 -14.54 2.39 -3.97
C GLN A 284 -13.30 3.07 -3.39
N VAL A 285 -12.23 2.30 -3.21
CA VAL A 285 -10.93 2.79 -2.72
C VAL A 285 -10.43 3.98 -3.53
N MET A 286 -10.65 4.02 -4.85
CA MET A 286 -10.12 5.09 -5.70
C MET A 286 -11.02 6.31 -5.83
N LYS A 287 -12.32 6.21 -5.50
CA LYS A 287 -13.31 7.28 -5.71
C LYS A 287 -13.73 8.00 -4.43
N GLU A 288 -13.69 7.29 -3.30
CA GLU A 288 -14.26 7.78 -2.05
C GLU A 288 -13.20 8.34 -1.11
N ALA A 289 -13.60 9.21 -0.19
CA ALA A 289 -12.70 9.67 0.86
C ALA A 289 -12.42 8.53 1.83
N LEU A 290 -11.15 8.17 1.98
CA LEU A 290 -10.73 7.15 2.94
C LEU A 290 -10.60 7.79 4.33
N PRO A 291 -11.15 7.16 5.37
CA PRO A 291 -10.96 7.63 6.74
C PRO A 291 -9.49 7.51 7.13
N LEU A 292 -8.94 8.57 7.75
CA LEU A 292 -7.59 8.59 8.31
C LEU A 292 -7.71 8.43 9.82
N HIS A 293 -6.92 7.53 10.41
CA HIS A 293 -6.91 7.30 11.85
C HIS A 293 -5.51 7.10 12.41
N ASP A 294 -5.27 7.67 13.59
CA ASP A 294 -4.03 7.51 14.35
C ASP A 294 -4.03 6.15 15.07
N GLY A 295 -3.56 5.10 14.38
CA GLY A 295 -3.03 3.92 15.04
C GLY A 295 -3.56 2.58 14.55
N THR A 296 -2.66 1.75 14.03
CA THR A 296 -2.93 0.37 13.59
C THR A 296 -2.68 -0.69 14.67
N GLN A 297 -2.22 -0.27 15.84
CA GLN A 297 -1.71 -1.14 16.92
C GLN A 297 -2.80 -1.88 17.71
N TRP A 298 -4.08 -1.68 17.37
CA TRP A 298 -5.24 -2.16 18.12
C TRP A 298 -6.12 -3.13 17.34
N LEU A 299 -5.74 -3.46 16.10
CA LEU A 299 -6.57 -4.25 15.20
C LEU A 299 -6.29 -5.74 15.39
N ARG A 300 -7.35 -6.55 15.44
CA ARG A 300 -7.24 -8.00 15.42
C ARG A 300 -7.05 -8.51 14.00
N GLU A 301 -7.06 -9.82 13.84
CA GLU A 301 -6.72 -10.46 12.58
C GLU A 301 -7.98 -10.80 11.77
N VAL A 302 -7.96 -10.46 10.48
CA VAL A 302 -8.83 -11.11 9.49
C VAL A 302 -8.00 -12.18 8.82
N ASP A 303 -8.29 -13.43 9.16
CA ASP A 303 -7.68 -14.62 8.59
C ASP A 303 -8.40 -15.09 7.34
N ARG A 304 -7.74 -15.94 6.57
CA ARG A 304 -8.32 -16.58 5.39
C ARG A 304 -7.95 -18.06 5.37
N MET A 305 -8.94 -18.90 5.09
CA MET A 305 -8.73 -20.31 4.73
C MET A 305 -8.63 -20.44 3.22
N GLU A 306 -7.51 -20.99 2.72
CA GLU A 306 -7.28 -21.12 1.28
C GLU A 306 -8.19 -22.16 0.62
N GLU A 307 -8.54 -23.23 1.34
CA GLU A 307 -9.33 -24.35 0.82
C GLU A 307 -10.78 -23.94 0.51
N THR A 308 -11.33 -23.03 1.30
CA THR A 308 -12.73 -22.61 1.24
C THR A 308 -12.92 -21.20 0.69
N ASP A 309 -11.84 -20.44 0.47
CA ASP A 309 -11.88 -19.00 0.14
C ASP A 309 -12.68 -18.18 1.17
N ALA A 310 -12.75 -18.67 2.42
CA ALA A 310 -13.49 -18.04 3.49
C ALA A 310 -12.59 -17.12 4.31
N ASP A 311 -13.10 -15.91 4.61
CA ASP A 311 -12.44 -14.93 5.47
C ASP A 311 -13.06 -14.97 6.86
N TYR A 312 -12.23 -14.92 7.91
CA TYR A 312 -12.68 -15.00 9.28
C TYR A 312 -12.13 -13.83 10.09
N PHE A 313 -13.02 -13.14 10.79
CA PHE A 313 -12.61 -12.18 11.80
C PHE A 313 -12.47 -12.88 13.15
N GLN A 314 -11.32 -12.71 13.79
CA GLN A 314 -11.13 -13.11 15.18
C GLN A 314 -11.22 -11.87 16.06
N GLY A 315 -12.23 -11.79 16.93
CA GLY A 315 -12.38 -10.67 17.84
C GLY A 315 -13.64 -10.69 18.69
N LEU A 316 -13.97 -9.52 19.25
CA LEU A 316 -15.22 -9.34 19.98
C LEU A 316 -16.38 -9.61 19.04
N CYS A 317 -17.33 -10.44 19.46
CA CYS A 317 -18.55 -10.73 18.73
C CYS A 317 -19.75 -10.67 19.69
N ILE A 318 -20.71 -9.80 19.41
CA ILE A 318 -21.97 -9.68 20.14
C ILE A 318 -23.10 -9.95 19.14
N ASP A 319 -23.87 -11.00 19.39
CA ASP A 319 -24.88 -11.50 18.43
C ASP A 319 -26.13 -10.61 18.33
N SER A 320 -26.38 -9.80 19.35
CA SER A 320 -27.56 -8.94 19.44
C SER A 320 -27.23 -7.63 20.13
N ALA A 321 -27.05 -6.57 19.33
CA ALA A 321 -26.81 -5.23 19.81
C ALA A 321 -27.76 -4.24 19.13
N HIS A 322 -28.51 -3.47 19.92
CA HIS A 322 -29.43 -2.45 19.41
C HIS A 322 -28.67 -1.14 19.18
N VAL A 323 -28.69 -0.65 17.95
CA VAL A 323 -28.00 0.59 17.56
C VAL A 323 -29.06 1.62 17.21
N ARG A 324 -28.97 2.83 17.78
CA ARG A 324 -29.89 3.93 17.48
C ARG A 324 -29.19 5.29 17.40
N GLY A 325 -29.83 6.26 16.76
CA GLY A 325 -29.32 7.64 16.64
C GLY A 325 -28.32 7.88 15.51
N LEU A 326 -27.95 6.86 14.73
CA LEU A 326 -27.02 6.96 13.60
C LEU A 326 -27.71 6.93 12.22
N ALA A 327 -29.04 6.88 12.16
CA ALA A 327 -29.77 6.73 10.90
C ALA A 327 -29.74 8.01 10.03
N GLU A 328 -29.88 9.17 10.67
CA GLU A 328 -29.97 10.45 9.98
C GLU A 328 -28.56 11.05 9.76
N PRO A 329 -28.33 11.72 8.62
CA PRO A 329 -27.08 12.42 8.36
C PRO A 329 -26.90 13.58 9.34
N SER A 330 -25.65 13.85 9.69
CA SER A 330 -25.32 14.92 10.63
C SER A 330 -25.25 16.28 9.92
N PRO A 331 -25.74 17.37 10.52
CA PRO A 331 -25.60 18.70 9.96
C PRO A 331 -24.12 19.08 9.80
N LYS A 332 -23.76 19.57 8.61
CA LYS A 332 -22.42 20.10 8.28
C LYS A 332 -21.28 19.07 8.35
N GLY A 333 -21.57 17.79 8.16
CA GLY A 333 -20.54 16.74 8.07
C GLY A 333 -19.83 16.45 9.40
N ARG A 334 -20.46 16.80 10.53
CA ARG A 334 -19.94 16.42 11.85
C ARG A 334 -20.07 14.89 12.06
N PRO A 335 -19.32 14.31 12.99
CA PRO A 335 -19.52 12.91 13.37
C PRO A 335 -20.96 12.70 13.85
N ARG A 336 -21.56 11.58 13.46
CA ARG A 336 -22.89 11.19 13.96
C ARG A 336 -22.73 10.56 15.33
N GLN A 337 -23.66 10.84 16.23
CA GLN A 337 -23.64 10.34 17.59
C GLN A 337 -24.89 9.52 17.85
N GLY A 338 -24.71 8.39 18.49
CA GLY A 338 -25.79 7.47 18.79
C GLY A 338 -25.56 6.72 20.08
N GLU A 339 -26.36 5.69 20.26
CA GLU A 339 -26.29 4.81 21.43
C GLU A 339 -26.26 3.36 20.95
N LEU A 340 -25.39 2.59 21.58
CA LEU A 340 -25.33 1.14 21.51
C LEU A 340 -25.92 0.58 22.79
N ILE A 341 -26.90 -0.31 22.66
CA ILE A 341 -27.52 -1.00 23.80
C ILE A 341 -27.27 -2.50 23.65
N VAL A 342 -26.62 -3.08 24.67
CA VAL A 342 -26.28 -4.51 24.73
C VAL A 342 -26.86 -5.10 26.00
N GLU A 343 -27.47 -6.28 25.90
CA GLU A 343 -27.96 -7.03 27.05
C GLU A 343 -26.90 -8.05 27.47
N ASP A 344 -26.55 -8.10 28.76
CA ASP A 344 -25.62 -9.09 29.28
C ASP A 344 -26.29 -10.44 29.60
N ARG A 345 -25.51 -11.44 30.04
CA ARG A 345 -26.04 -12.77 30.38
C ARG A 345 -27.05 -12.76 31.54
N SER A 346 -27.08 -11.72 32.35
CA SER A 346 -28.05 -11.55 33.45
C SER A 346 -29.37 -10.91 32.98
N GLY A 347 -29.43 -10.48 31.71
CA GLY A 347 -30.56 -9.74 31.15
C GLY A 347 -30.52 -8.23 31.44
N LEU A 348 -29.40 -7.72 31.98
CA LEU A 348 -29.23 -6.30 32.25
C LEU A 348 -28.79 -5.58 30.98
N GLN A 349 -29.47 -4.48 30.66
CA GLN A 349 -29.13 -3.64 29.52
C GLN A 349 -28.05 -2.62 29.87
N HIS A 350 -27.02 -2.58 29.05
CA HIS A 350 -25.89 -1.65 29.12
C HIS A 350 -25.95 -0.72 27.91
N MET A 351 -25.85 0.59 28.17
CA MET A 351 -25.87 1.62 27.13
C MET A 351 -24.51 2.27 26.98
N PHE A 352 -24.01 2.38 25.76
CA PHE A 352 -22.73 2.99 25.41
C PHE A 352 -22.94 4.12 24.41
N LYS A 353 -22.18 5.20 24.54
CA LYS A 353 -22.17 6.28 23.54
C LYS A 353 -21.28 5.87 22.37
N ILE A 354 -21.79 6.04 21.16
CA ILE A 354 -21.08 5.66 19.93
C ILE A 354 -20.99 6.84 18.97
N ILE A 355 -19.92 6.87 18.18
CA ILE A 355 -19.64 7.90 17.19
C ILE A 355 -19.36 7.25 15.84
N ALA A 356 -19.94 7.79 14.76
CA ALA A 356 -19.58 7.44 13.40
C ALA A 356 -18.99 8.66 12.69
N GLU A 357 -17.70 8.59 12.36
CA GLU A 357 -16.92 9.65 11.69
C GLU A 357 -17.27 9.84 10.21
N HIS A 358 -18.16 9.01 9.68
CA HIS A 358 -18.65 9.06 8.30
C HIS A 358 -20.15 9.39 8.25
N GLN A 359 -20.66 9.69 7.05
CA GLN A 359 -22.08 10.05 6.84
C GLN A 359 -22.95 8.89 6.34
N TYR A 360 -22.37 7.72 6.03
CA TYR A 360 -23.14 6.55 5.57
C TYR A 360 -24.14 6.05 6.63
N PRO A 361 -25.47 6.10 6.37
CA PRO A 361 -26.53 5.89 7.37
C PRO A 361 -26.46 4.51 8.03
N ILE A 362 -26.67 4.46 9.34
CA ILE A 362 -26.84 3.20 10.10
C ILE A 362 -28.24 3.22 10.69
N PRO A 363 -29.23 2.58 10.05
CA PRO A 363 -30.61 2.55 10.52
C PRO A 363 -30.72 1.98 11.93
N GLU A 364 -31.71 2.46 12.69
CA GLU A 364 -32.00 1.88 14.00
C GLU A 364 -32.52 0.45 13.85
N ASP A 365 -31.79 -0.51 14.41
CA ASP A 365 -32.11 -1.94 14.34
C ASP A 365 -31.25 -2.75 15.33
N LEU A 366 -31.55 -4.05 15.41
CA LEU A 366 -30.68 -5.05 16.02
C LEU A 366 -29.66 -5.56 15.00
N TYR A 367 -28.39 -5.54 15.41
CA TYR A 367 -27.26 -5.96 14.61
C TYR A 367 -26.41 -7.00 15.35
N VAL A 368 -25.61 -7.72 14.57
CA VAL A 368 -24.41 -8.38 15.06
C VAL A 368 -23.30 -7.35 15.08
N LEU A 369 -22.58 -7.28 16.20
CA LEU A 369 -21.45 -6.37 16.40
C LEU A 369 -20.15 -7.17 16.40
N LEU A 370 -19.20 -6.76 15.55
CA LEU A 370 -17.81 -7.21 15.62
C LEU A 370 -16.94 -6.08 16.15
N GLY A 371 -15.96 -6.37 16.98
CA GLY A 371 -15.07 -5.35 17.54
C GLY A 371 -13.62 -5.81 17.64
N ASN A 372 -12.70 -4.86 17.56
CA ASN A 372 -11.29 -5.10 17.85
C ASN A 372 -11.05 -5.42 19.35
N ASP A 373 -9.83 -5.82 19.70
CA ASP A 373 -9.42 -5.95 21.10
C ASP A 373 -8.97 -4.57 21.60
N PRO A 374 -9.58 -4.02 22.66
CA PRO A 374 -9.17 -2.72 23.17
C PRO A 374 -7.87 -2.78 23.98
N PHE A 375 -7.31 -3.98 24.25
CA PHE A 375 -6.08 -4.17 25.02
C PHE A 375 -4.86 -4.44 24.12
N HIS A 376 -3.72 -3.82 24.48
CA HIS A 376 -2.45 -4.02 23.79
C HIS A 376 -1.68 -5.21 24.38
N SER A 377 -1.04 -6.02 23.53
CA SER A 377 -0.28 -7.20 23.97
C SER A 377 1.24 -7.00 24.08
N ILE A 378 1.77 -5.78 23.95
CA ILE A 378 3.21 -5.51 24.13
C ILE A 378 3.45 -4.81 25.47
N GLU A 379 4.42 -5.38 26.19
CA GLU A 379 4.83 -5.16 27.58
C GLU A 379 4.84 -3.69 28.08
N VAL A 380 4.41 -3.56 29.34
CA VAL A 380 4.43 -2.38 30.23
C VAL A 380 3.17 -1.48 30.18
N GLY A 381 2.09 -1.99 30.79
CA GLY A 381 0.91 -1.23 31.19
C GLY A 381 -0.35 -1.57 30.39
N ASP A 382 -1.49 -1.73 31.06
CA ASP A 382 -2.81 -1.95 30.45
C ASP A 382 -3.28 -0.66 29.74
N ILE A 383 -2.62 -0.29 28.64
CA ILE A 383 -3.08 0.81 27.80
C ILE A 383 -4.31 0.29 27.05
N VAL A 384 -5.44 0.95 27.28
CA VAL A 384 -6.71 0.66 26.61
C VAL A 384 -6.91 1.66 25.50
N GLY A 385 -7.06 1.15 24.27
CA GLY A 385 -7.36 1.95 23.09
C GLY A 385 -8.87 2.19 22.92
N PRO A 386 -9.26 3.00 21.92
CA PRO A 386 -10.65 3.09 21.50
C PRO A 386 -11.15 1.75 20.94
N GLN A 387 -12.47 1.53 21.04
CA GLN A 387 -13.11 0.37 20.43
C GLN A 387 -13.65 0.75 19.05
N TYR A 388 -13.12 0.10 18.03
CA TYR A 388 -13.65 0.08 16.66
C TYR A 388 -14.64 -1.07 16.52
N CYS A 389 -15.79 -0.76 15.94
CA CYS A 389 -16.92 -1.68 15.82
C CYS A 389 -17.42 -1.74 14.38
N VAL A 390 -17.74 -2.96 13.93
CA VAL A 390 -18.46 -3.22 12.68
C VAL A 390 -19.85 -3.71 13.00
N VAL A 391 -20.86 -3.07 12.41
CA VAL A 391 -22.24 -3.54 12.45
C VAL A 391 -22.57 -4.29 11.19
N GLY A 392 -23.33 -5.37 11.35
CA GLY A 392 -23.80 -6.16 10.23
C GLY A 392 -24.90 -7.12 10.63
N LYS A 393 -25.30 -7.96 9.68
CA LYS A 393 -26.31 -9.01 9.91
C LYS A 393 -25.78 -10.35 9.44
N ARG A 394 -26.13 -11.41 10.17
CA ARG A 394 -25.94 -12.77 9.69
C ARG A 394 -27.15 -13.18 8.87
N HIS A 395 -26.89 -13.75 7.70
CA HIS A 395 -27.95 -14.31 6.87
C HIS A 395 -27.91 -15.84 6.92
N PRO A 396 -29.01 -16.49 7.36
CA PRO A 396 -29.16 -17.94 7.23
C PRO A 396 -29.19 -18.34 5.74
N PRO A 397 -28.75 -19.56 5.37
CA PRO A 397 -28.35 -20.67 6.24
C PRO A 397 -26.86 -20.69 6.61
N GLU A 398 -26.00 -19.98 5.87
CA GLU A 398 -24.54 -20.05 5.99
C GLU A 398 -23.99 -19.26 7.19
N GLN A 399 -24.83 -18.45 7.83
CA GLN A 399 -24.48 -17.57 8.96
C GLN A 399 -23.34 -16.58 8.66
N LEU A 400 -23.10 -16.28 7.39
CA LEU A 400 -22.09 -15.30 6.97
C LEU A 400 -22.47 -13.90 7.46
N PHE A 401 -21.49 -13.23 8.07
CA PHE A 401 -21.62 -11.85 8.50
C PHE A 401 -21.51 -10.91 7.29
N LYS A 402 -22.62 -10.24 6.97
CA LYS A 402 -22.65 -9.15 5.99
C LYS A 402 -22.49 -7.83 6.72
N LYS A 403 -21.33 -7.19 6.50
CA LYS A 403 -21.05 -5.84 6.97
C LYS A 403 -22.11 -4.87 6.44
N LEU A 404 -22.56 -3.99 7.32
CA LEU A 404 -23.37 -2.83 6.97
C LEU A 404 -22.55 -1.55 7.07
N SER A 405 -21.87 -1.33 8.21
CA SER A 405 -21.08 -0.13 8.44
C SER A 405 -20.21 -0.24 9.69
N VAL A 406 -19.59 0.86 10.12
CA VAL A 406 -18.66 0.92 11.26
C VAL A 406 -19.00 2.07 12.21
N PHE A 407 -18.55 2.00 13.45
CA PHE A 407 -18.57 3.11 14.41
C PHE A 407 -17.52 2.90 15.50
N GLU A 408 -17.34 3.90 16.35
CA GLU A 408 -16.32 3.92 17.41
C GLU A 408 -16.91 4.22 18.80
N ILE A 409 -16.25 3.70 19.82
CA ILE A 409 -16.38 4.13 21.22
C ILE A 409 -15.02 4.69 21.63
N HIS A 410 -14.91 6.03 21.69
CA HIS A 410 -13.66 6.72 22.02
C HIS A 410 -13.32 6.69 23.51
N ASP A 411 -14.32 6.58 24.38
CA ASP A 411 -14.08 6.51 25.82
C ASP A 411 -13.49 5.15 26.16
N THR A 412 -12.24 5.14 26.61
CA THR A 412 -11.47 3.92 26.88
C THR A 412 -12.03 3.13 28.07
N GLU A 413 -12.68 3.80 29.02
CA GLU A 413 -13.34 3.09 30.13
C GLU A 413 -14.64 2.43 29.66
N GLU A 414 -15.37 3.06 28.74
CA GLU A 414 -16.53 2.45 28.09
C GLU A 414 -16.15 1.29 27.16
N ALA A 415 -15.02 1.40 26.45
CA ALA A 415 -14.45 0.32 25.64
C ALA A 415 -14.08 -0.88 26.52
N ARG A 416 -13.38 -0.65 27.64
CA ARG A 416 -13.09 -1.69 28.64
C ARG A 416 -14.37 -2.31 29.19
N ARG A 417 -15.35 -1.49 29.56
CA ARG A 417 -16.65 -1.95 30.08
C ARG A 417 -17.39 -2.84 29.09
N LEU A 418 -17.36 -2.51 27.79
CA LEU A 418 -17.97 -3.33 26.74
C LEU A 418 -17.26 -4.68 26.61
N HIS A 419 -15.93 -4.69 26.64
CA HIS A 419 -15.14 -5.92 26.57
C HIS A 419 -15.40 -6.85 27.76
N ASP A 420 -15.47 -6.29 28.97
CA ASP A 420 -15.67 -7.01 30.23
C ASP A 420 -17.09 -7.55 30.41
N LEU A 421 -18.04 -7.17 29.54
CA LEU A 421 -19.34 -7.81 29.54
C LEU A 421 -19.15 -9.29 29.18
N ASP A 422 -19.60 -10.20 30.06
CA ASP A 422 -19.61 -11.66 29.85
C ASP A 422 -20.51 -12.11 28.67
N VAL A 423 -20.95 -11.20 27.82
CA VAL A 423 -21.56 -11.50 26.51
C VAL A 423 -20.52 -11.58 25.39
N SER A 424 -19.28 -11.16 25.63
CA SER A 424 -18.18 -11.27 24.68
C SER A 424 -17.65 -12.71 24.64
N GLY A 425 -17.78 -13.37 23.48
CA GLY A 425 -17.00 -14.56 23.16
C GLY A 425 -15.91 -14.18 22.16
N MET A 426 -14.66 -14.60 22.39
CA MET A 426 -13.69 -14.65 21.29
C MET A 426 -14.13 -15.74 20.31
N ASN A 427 -14.84 -15.32 19.27
CA ASN A 427 -15.41 -16.23 18.27
C ASN A 427 -14.79 -15.95 16.90
N LEU A 428 -14.49 -17.01 16.16
CA LEU A 428 -14.26 -16.89 14.72
C LEU A 428 -15.59 -16.56 14.04
N THR A 429 -15.67 -15.39 13.41
CA THR A 429 -16.83 -15.00 12.61
C THR A 429 -16.50 -15.06 11.13
N CYS A 430 -17.24 -15.88 10.37
CA CYS A 430 -17.09 -15.96 8.92
C CYS A 430 -17.69 -14.71 8.24
N LEU A 431 -16.91 -14.07 7.38
CA LEU A 431 -17.26 -12.84 6.69
C LEU A 431 -17.77 -13.13 5.27
N ALA A 432 -18.76 -12.33 4.82
CA ALA A 432 -19.35 -12.42 3.49
C ALA A 432 -18.58 -11.64 2.42
#